data_AF-A0A5N4C053-F1
#
_entry.id   AF-A0A5N4C053-F1
#
_cell.length_a   1.000
_cell.length_b   1.000
_cell.length_c   1.000
_cell.angle_alpha   90.00
_cell.angle_beta   90.00
_cell.angle_gamma   90.00
#
_symmetry.space_group_name_H-M   'P 1'
#
loop_
_entity.id
_entity.type
_entity.pdbx_description
1 polymer ?
#
loop_
_entity_poly.entity_id
_entity_poly.type
_entity_poly.pdbx_seq_one_letter_code
_entity_poly.pdbx_strand_id
1 'polypeptide(L)'
;MRGRIPPPREAKAHCSCKSLAELVPGTGGMTSLRGNASGSKISILLSKADNSPDSRICFYDVEMDTVTILDFKTGQIDQREMLPFNGQETKKSQALADERLTDLVPMSHFWDQSEPTLFVCEAMWEVPGSPPQPADRKSAAQDGAGPTADVLVLSFFISEEHGFLLQDSFPRPPAFQTLLGLQVPHYYFTRKPGEVDGEDQADPGSHRIPQTVGKRPLRYFVGLEDCDKPTRDAMLHFSFFLAVGDTDEAFRSIRLIKR
;
A
#
# COMPACT_ATOMS: atom_id res chain seq x y z
N MET A 1 -19.17 27.48 38.34
CA MET A 1 -18.12 27.96 37.42
C MET A 1 -18.16 27.12 36.15
N ARG A 2 -18.52 27.70 34.99
CA ARG A 2 -18.41 26.99 33.70
C ARG A 2 -17.00 27.24 33.17
N GLY A 3 -16.18 26.18 33.10
CA GLY A 3 -14.85 26.26 32.50
C GLY A 3 -14.98 26.62 31.02
N ARG A 4 -14.34 27.71 30.58
CA ARG A 4 -14.19 28.01 29.16
C ARG A 4 -13.27 26.96 28.54
N ILE A 5 -13.77 26.26 27.53
CA ILE A 5 -12.94 25.42 26.66
C ILE A 5 -11.98 26.38 25.94
N PRO A 6 -10.65 26.14 25.98
CA PRO A 6 -9.71 26.97 25.24
C PRO A 6 -10.03 26.92 23.74
N PRO A 7 -9.83 28.03 23.00
CA PRO A 7 -10.09 28.04 21.58
C PRO A 7 -9.24 26.96 20.88
N PRO A 8 -9.77 26.30 19.84
CA PRO A 8 -8.98 25.35 19.07
C PRO A 8 -7.74 26.07 18.52
N ARG A 9 -6.57 25.43 18.65
CA ARG A 9 -5.34 25.94 18.04
C ARG A 9 -5.54 26.00 16.53
N GLU A 10 -5.24 27.15 15.92
CA GLU A 10 -5.23 27.29 14.47
C GLU A 10 -4.22 26.31 13.87
N ALA A 11 -4.65 25.59 12.82
CA ALA A 11 -3.76 24.73 12.05
C ALA A 11 -2.72 25.61 11.34
N LYS A 12 -1.45 25.36 11.60
CA LYS A 12 -0.34 26.01 10.89
C LYS A 12 0.08 25.13 9.73
N ALA A 13 0.34 25.74 8.58
CA ALA A 13 0.92 25.02 7.43
C ALA A 13 2.29 24.44 7.83
N HIS A 14 2.45 23.13 7.64
CA HIS A 14 3.67 22.41 7.99
C HIS A 14 4.71 22.43 6.84
N CYS A 15 4.26 22.65 5.60
CA CYS A 15 5.11 22.79 4.43
C CYS A 15 4.57 23.86 3.48
N SER A 16 5.41 24.31 2.55
CA SER A 16 5.00 25.21 1.46
C SER A 16 4.14 24.46 0.43
N CYS A 17 3.39 25.22 -0.39
CA CYS A 17 2.67 24.67 -1.53
C CYS A 17 3.68 24.18 -2.58
N LYS A 18 3.45 22.97 -3.12
CA LYS A 18 4.32 22.35 -4.13
C LYS A 18 3.54 21.99 -5.38
N SER A 19 4.15 22.18 -6.54
CA SER A 19 3.60 21.78 -7.82
C SER A 19 3.91 20.31 -8.09
N LEU A 20 2.88 19.47 -8.24
CA LEU A 20 3.07 18.05 -8.58
C LEU A 20 3.84 17.87 -9.90
N ALA A 21 3.64 18.77 -10.88
CA ALA A 21 4.33 18.72 -12.16
C ALA A 21 5.85 18.95 -12.03
N GLU A 22 6.28 19.69 -11.00
CA GLU A 22 7.70 19.88 -10.68
C GLU A 22 8.27 18.65 -9.95
N LEU A 23 7.49 18.06 -9.05
CA LEU A 23 7.88 16.88 -8.28
C LEU A 23 8.02 15.63 -9.16
N VAL A 24 7.08 15.46 -10.11
CA VAL A 24 7.06 14.31 -11.02
C VAL A 24 6.88 14.76 -12.46
N PRO A 25 7.99 15.03 -13.18
CA PRO A 25 7.93 15.40 -14.58
C PRO A 25 7.21 14.32 -15.42
N GLY A 26 6.37 14.77 -16.34
CA GLY A 26 5.61 13.91 -17.25
C GLY A 26 4.35 13.29 -16.63
N THR A 27 4.00 13.62 -15.38
CA THR A 27 2.69 13.26 -14.83
C THR A 27 1.58 14.11 -15.47
N GLY A 28 0.45 13.47 -15.79
CA GLY A 28 -0.77 14.16 -16.22
C GLY A 28 -1.62 14.64 -15.05
N GLY A 29 -1.51 13.98 -13.90
CA GLY A 29 -2.30 14.33 -12.72
C GLY A 29 -2.13 13.36 -11.55
N MET A 30 -3.03 13.47 -10.58
CA MET A 30 -3.10 12.63 -9.39
C MET A 30 -4.48 12.00 -9.29
N THR A 31 -4.52 10.71 -8.98
CA THR A 31 -5.76 9.93 -8.82
C THR A 31 -6.07 9.60 -7.37
N SER A 32 -5.05 9.51 -6.51
CA SER A 32 -5.20 9.22 -5.09
C SER A 32 -4.07 9.82 -4.27
N LEU A 33 -4.38 10.25 -3.04
CA LEU A 33 -3.43 10.79 -2.08
C LEU A 33 -3.73 10.26 -0.69
N ARG A 34 -2.72 9.78 0.04
CA ARG A 34 -2.86 9.33 1.44
C ARG A 34 -1.64 9.71 2.27
N GLY A 35 -1.87 10.10 3.52
CA GLY A 35 -0.81 10.27 4.52
C GLY A 35 -0.64 9.02 5.39
N ASN A 36 0.56 8.80 5.89
CA ASN A 36 0.82 7.79 6.91
C ASN A 36 0.32 8.23 8.30
N ALA A 37 0.33 7.30 9.28
CA ALA A 37 -0.21 7.55 10.62
C ALA A 37 0.45 8.71 11.38
N SER A 38 1.72 8.99 11.12
CA SER A 38 2.45 10.13 11.72
C SER A 38 2.21 11.46 10.98
N GLY A 39 1.69 11.42 9.76
CA GLY A 39 1.57 12.59 8.89
C GLY A 39 2.89 13.07 8.28
N SER A 40 3.98 12.28 8.41
CA SER A 40 5.31 12.63 7.92
C SER A 40 5.54 12.27 6.46
N LYS A 41 4.81 11.27 5.93
CA LYS A 41 4.92 10.84 4.53
C LYS A 41 3.56 10.81 3.85
N ILE A 42 3.54 11.21 2.58
CA ILE A 42 2.35 11.22 1.72
C ILE A 42 2.62 10.36 0.48
N SER A 43 1.78 9.37 0.22
CA SER A 43 1.78 8.60 -1.02
C SER A 43 0.79 9.17 -2.03
N ILE A 44 1.15 9.17 -3.30
CA ILE A 44 0.42 9.78 -4.41
C ILE A 44 0.37 8.81 -5.59
N LEU A 45 -0.84 8.37 -5.99
CA LEU A 45 -1.06 7.69 -7.26
C LEU A 45 -1.16 8.72 -8.37
N LEU A 46 -0.49 8.43 -9.48
CA LEU A 46 -0.36 9.33 -10.62
C LEU A 46 -1.20 8.83 -11.80
N SER A 47 -1.56 9.74 -12.69
CA SER A 47 -2.11 9.43 -14.01
C SER A 47 -1.23 10.02 -15.09
N LYS A 48 -1.15 9.35 -16.24
CA LYS A 48 -0.51 9.89 -17.44
C LYS A 48 -1.36 11.00 -18.06
N ALA A 49 -0.82 11.73 -19.03
CA ALA A 49 -1.50 12.84 -19.69
C ALA A 49 -2.79 12.42 -20.44
N ASP A 50 -2.91 11.15 -20.82
CA ASP A 50 -4.08 10.55 -21.44
C ASP A 50 -5.10 10.00 -20.42
N ASN A 51 -4.94 10.32 -19.14
CA ASN A 51 -5.71 9.80 -17.99
C ASN A 51 -5.60 8.29 -17.78
N SER A 52 -4.69 7.60 -18.48
CA SER A 52 -4.39 6.21 -18.15
C SER A 52 -3.57 6.13 -16.84
N PRO A 53 -3.66 5.00 -16.12
CA PRO A 53 -2.85 4.76 -14.93
C PRO A 53 -1.34 4.86 -15.21
N ASP A 54 -0.60 5.50 -14.30
CA ASP A 54 0.87 5.58 -14.35
C ASP A 54 1.47 4.41 -13.55
N SER A 55 2.55 3.80 -14.05
CA SER A 55 3.27 2.74 -13.32
C SER A 55 4.03 3.28 -12.11
N ARG A 56 4.15 4.60 -11.99
CA ARG A 56 4.85 5.26 -10.90
C ARG A 56 3.90 5.62 -9.76
N ILE A 57 4.38 5.41 -8.54
CA ILE A 57 3.83 6.02 -7.34
C ILE A 57 4.83 7.02 -6.78
N CYS A 58 4.35 8.14 -6.28
CA CYS A 58 5.18 9.18 -5.68
C CYS A 58 4.99 9.18 -4.16
N PHE A 59 6.10 9.29 -3.43
CA PHE A 59 6.15 9.43 -1.99
C PHE A 59 6.82 10.76 -1.66
N TYR A 60 6.08 11.62 -0.97
CA TYR A 60 6.57 12.90 -0.49
C TYR A 60 6.85 12.82 1.00
N ASP A 61 8.08 13.13 1.37
CA ASP A 61 8.49 13.30 2.76
C ASP A 61 8.30 14.76 3.17
N VAL A 62 7.38 14.99 4.10
CA VAL A 62 7.02 16.33 4.56
C VAL A 62 8.11 16.93 5.44
N GLU A 63 8.84 16.10 6.18
CA GLU A 63 9.85 16.54 7.14
C GLU A 63 11.18 16.85 6.44
N MET A 64 11.59 15.98 5.51
CA MET A 64 12.84 16.13 4.76
C MET A 64 12.69 16.95 3.47
N ASP A 65 11.46 17.30 3.09
CA ASP A 65 11.17 18.00 1.83
C ASP A 65 11.58 17.21 0.56
N THR A 66 11.69 15.88 0.66
CA THR A 66 12.18 15.01 -0.42
C THR A 66 11.06 14.29 -1.16
N VAL A 67 11.32 13.92 -2.41
CA VAL A 67 10.42 13.10 -3.23
C VAL A 67 11.11 11.80 -3.58
N THR A 68 10.41 10.69 -3.38
CA THR A 68 10.83 9.38 -3.84
C THR A 68 9.79 8.80 -4.78
N ILE A 69 10.21 8.33 -5.94
CA ILE A 69 9.34 7.74 -6.96
C ILE A 69 9.67 6.26 -7.06
N LEU A 70 8.68 5.40 -6.85
CA LEU A 70 8.79 3.97 -7.13
C LEU A 70 8.08 3.67 -8.45
N ASP A 71 8.81 3.14 -9.42
CA ASP A 71 8.27 2.72 -10.71
C ASP A 71 8.02 1.20 -10.71
N PHE A 72 6.75 0.80 -10.66
CA PHE A 72 6.35 -0.60 -10.69
C PHE A 72 6.59 -1.28 -12.04
N LYS A 73 6.83 -0.50 -13.11
CA LYS A 73 7.22 -1.08 -14.40
C LYS A 73 8.65 -1.59 -14.38
N THR A 74 9.56 -0.85 -13.75
CA THR A 74 10.99 -1.17 -13.76
C THR A 74 11.51 -1.72 -12.42
N GLY A 75 10.73 -1.64 -11.36
CA GLY A 75 11.16 -1.97 -9.99
C GLY A 75 12.15 -0.99 -9.39
N GLN A 76 12.41 0.14 -10.06
CA GLN A 76 13.40 1.13 -9.64
C GLN A 76 12.79 2.21 -8.76
N ILE A 77 13.62 2.71 -7.86
CA ILE A 77 13.39 3.88 -7.03
C ILE A 77 14.24 5.02 -7.56
N ASP A 78 13.62 6.18 -7.75
CA ASP A 78 14.28 7.46 -8.01
C ASP A 78 14.01 8.39 -6.81
N GLN A 79 15.05 8.65 -6.01
CA GLN A 79 15.00 9.63 -4.93
C GLN A 79 15.58 10.96 -5.40
N ARG A 80 14.80 12.03 -5.24
CA ARG A 80 15.15 13.41 -5.58
C ARG A 80 15.11 14.30 -4.35
N GLU A 81 16.25 14.91 -4.06
CA GLU A 81 16.39 15.94 -3.03
C GLU A 81 16.09 17.32 -3.66
N MET A 82 15.25 18.11 -2.99
CA MET A 82 14.89 19.47 -3.41
C MET A 82 15.95 20.47 -2.91
N LEU A 83 17.18 20.39 -3.44
CA LEU A 83 18.22 21.35 -3.07
C LEU A 83 18.03 22.70 -3.82
N PRO A 84 17.99 23.85 -3.13
CA PRO A 84 17.72 25.16 -3.74
C PRO A 84 18.87 25.70 -4.61
N PHE A 85 20.04 25.03 -4.66
CA PHE A 85 21.19 25.47 -5.45
C PHE A 85 21.94 24.28 -6.04
N ASN A 86 21.85 24.16 -7.38
CA ASN A 86 22.74 23.43 -8.28
C ASN A 86 22.70 21.89 -8.25
N GLY A 87 22.08 21.30 -9.30
CA GLY A 87 22.16 19.88 -9.65
C GLY A 87 21.11 19.00 -8.96
N GLN A 88 20.12 18.51 -9.72
CA GLN A 88 19.28 17.39 -9.28
C GLN A 88 20.16 16.14 -9.17
N GLU A 89 20.68 15.83 -7.98
CA GLU A 89 21.23 14.51 -7.73
C GLU A 89 20.08 13.51 -7.60
N THR A 90 20.04 12.57 -8.55
CA THR A 90 19.04 11.52 -8.66
C THR A 90 19.68 10.23 -8.17
N LYS A 91 19.35 9.79 -6.95
CA LYS A 91 19.83 8.50 -6.44
C LYS A 91 18.89 7.40 -6.93
N LYS A 92 19.42 6.50 -7.75
CA LYS A 92 18.69 5.32 -8.24
C LYS A 92 19.03 4.10 -7.42
N SER A 93 18.01 3.41 -6.91
CA SER A 93 18.14 2.12 -6.22
C SER A 93 17.04 1.16 -6.69
N GLN A 94 17.15 -0.12 -6.33
CA GLN A 94 16.18 -1.15 -6.72
C GLN A 94 15.30 -1.50 -5.51
N ALA A 95 13.99 -1.28 -5.60
CA ALA A 95 13.01 -1.70 -4.58
C ALA A 95 12.60 -3.16 -4.74
N LEU A 96 12.44 -3.57 -6.01
CA LEU A 96 11.90 -4.86 -6.40
C LEU A 96 13.01 -5.63 -7.10
N ALA A 97 13.65 -6.54 -6.35
CA ALA A 97 14.71 -7.40 -6.87
C ALA A 97 14.17 -8.56 -7.72
N ASP A 98 12.91 -8.96 -7.51
CA ASP A 98 12.27 -10.04 -8.25
C ASP A 98 11.66 -9.49 -9.56
N GLU A 99 12.13 -10.01 -10.69
CA GLU A 99 11.60 -9.70 -12.03
C GLU A 99 10.11 -10.05 -12.17
N ARG A 100 9.58 -10.92 -11.30
CA ARG A 100 8.14 -11.22 -11.22
C ARG A 100 7.34 -10.13 -10.53
N LEU A 101 7.94 -8.99 -10.21
CA LEU A 101 7.30 -7.82 -9.59
C LEU A 101 7.49 -6.56 -10.45
N THR A 102 7.85 -6.70 -11.73
CA THR A 102 7.94 -5.61 -12.70
C THR A 102 6.72 -5.57 -13.63
N ASP A 103 6.64 -4.61 -14.55
CA ASP A 103 5.49 -4.45 -15.47
C ASP A 103 4.13 -4.34 -14.76
N LEU A 104 4.14 -3.76 -13.56
CA LEU A 104 2.97 -3.55 -12.72
C LEU A 104 2.49 -2.10 -12.78
N VAL A 105 1.21 -1.89 -12.52
CA VAL A 105 0.59 -0.57 -12.42
C VAL A 105 -0.21 -0.47 -11.12
N PRO A 106 0.14 0.45 -10.19
CA PRO A 106 -0.55 0.57 -8.92
C PRO A 106 -1.95 1.18 -9.09
N MET A 107 -2.95 0.52 -8.51
CA MET A 107 -4.37 0.86 -8.64
C MET A 107 -4.96 1.45 -7.36
N SER A 108 -4.49 0.98 -6.20
CA SER A 108 -4.85 1.53 -4.90
C SER A 108 -3.67 1.45 -3.94
N HIS A 109 -3.63 2.36 -2.96
CA HIS A 109 -2.61 2.35 -1.92
C HIS A 109 -3.20 2.67 -0.55
N PHE A 110 -2.56 2.21 0.51
CA PHE A 110 -2.95 2.44 1.91
C PHE A 110 -1.73 2.41 2.84
N TRP A 111 -1.81 3.18 3.91
CA TRP A 111 -0.89 3.10 5.04
C TRP A 111 -1.58 2.40 6.21
N ASP A 112 -0.81 1.67 7.00
CA ASP A 112 -1.29 1.19 8.29
C ASP A 112 -1.62 2.38 9.21
N GLN A 113 -2.68 2.25 10.00
CA GLN A 113 -3.16 3.32 10.88
C GLN A 113 -2.37 3.46 12.18
N SER A 114 -1.65 2.41 12.58
CA SER A 114 -0.83 2.39 13.79
C SER A 114 0.65 2.39 13.47
N GLU A 115 1.04 1.83 12.33
CA GLU A 115 2.44 1.64 11.95
C GLU A 115 2.85 2.53 10.77
N PRO A 116 3.48 3.69 11.00
CA PRO A 116 3.65 4.76 10.01
C PRO A 116 4.61 4.40 8.87
N THR A 117 5.39 3.32 9.03
CA THR A 117 6.34 2.82 8.02
C THR A 117 5.71 1.77 7.11
N LEU A 118 4.56 1.19 7.49
CA LEU A 118 3.98 0.07 6.78
C LEU A 118 2.98 0.56 5.72
N PHE A 119 3.31 0.27 4.48
CA PHE A 119 2.57 0.67 3.29
C PHE A 119 2.11 -0.55 2.50
N VAL A 120 0.95 -0.48 1.88
CA VAL A 120 0.46 -1.50 0.96
C VAL A 120 -0.11 -0.86 -0.30
N CYS A 121 0.07 -1.52 -1.43
CA CYS A 121 -0.62 -1.21 -2.67
C CYS A 121 -1.17 -2.45 -3.34
N GLU A 122 -2.25 -2.25 -4.08
CA GLU A 122 -2.79 -3.23 -5.03
C GLU A 122 -2.35 -2.79 -6.42
N ALA A 123 -1.69 -3.67 -7.16
CA ALA A 123 -1.16 -3.39 -8.49
C ALA A 123 -1.62 -4.46 -9.49
N MET A 124 -1.78 -4.07 -10.76
CA MET A 124 -2.21 -4.94 -11.84
C MET A 124 -1.10 -5.11 -12.86
N TRP A 125 -0.94 -6.30 -13.42
CA TRP A 125 -0.03 -6.52 -14.54
C TRP A 125 -0.45 -5.68 -15.76
N GLU A 126 0.49 -4.93 -16.34
CA GLU A 126 0.25 -4.22 -17.58
C GLU A 126 0.08 -5.27 -18.69
N VAL A 127 -1.16 -5.45 -19.18
CA VAL A 127 -1.43 -6.38 -20.28
C VAL A 127 -0.84 -5.77 -21.56
N PRO A 128 0.10 -6.42 -22.24
CA PRO A 128 0.63 -5.91 -23.50
C PRO A 128 -0.47 -5.92 -24.58
N GLY A 129 -0.97 -4.73 -24.95
CA GLY A 129 -1.71 -4.55 -26.21
C GLY A 129 -3.24 -4.47 -26.18
N SER A 130 -3.89 -4.06 -25.09
CA SER A 130 -5.31 -3.67 -25.19
C SER A 130 -5.45 -2.27 -25.82
N PRO A 131 -6.13 -2.10 -26.98
CA PRO A 131 -6.46 -0.77 -27.47
C PRO A 131 -7.37 -0.05 -26.46
N PRO A 132 -7.36 1.30 -26.41
CA PRO A 132 -8.36 2.05 -25.65
C PRO A 132 -9.73 1.72 -26.23
N GLN A 133 -10.54 0.92 -25.53
CA GLN A 133 -11.92 0.72 -25.95
C GLN A 133 -12.68 2.03 -25.73
N PRO A 134 -13.25 2.62 -26.79
CA PRO A 134 -14.12 3.77 -26.64
C PRO A 134 -15.39 3.32 -25.91
N ALA A 135 -15.85 4.19 -25.02
CA ALA A 135 -17.10 4.01 -24.30
C ALA A 135 -18.27 3.98 -25.28
N ASP A 136 -18.86 2.81 -25.53
CA ASP A 136 -20.26 2.71 -25.91
C ASP A 136 -20.87 1.39 -25.44
N ARG A 137 -21.88 1.53 -24.58
CA ARG A 137 -22.65 0.43 -23.98
C ARG A 137 -23.57 -0.20 -25.04
N LYS A 138 -23.66 -1.54 -25.06
CA LYS A 138 -24.94 -2.27 -24.98
C LYS A 138 -24.72 -3.76 -24.67
N SER A 139 -25.54 -4.25 -23.76
CA SER A 139 -25.51 -5.55 -23.09
C SER A 139 -25.77 -6.74 -24.01
N ALA A 140 -24.97 -7.80 -23.86
CA ALA A 140 -25.38 -9.17 -24.09
C ALA A 140 -24.80 -10.03 -22.96
N ALA A 141 -25.68 -10.74 -22.26
CA ALA A 141 -25.33 -11.72 -21.25
C ALA A 141 -24.66 -12.93 -21.93
N GLN A 142 -23.49 -13.32 -21.45
CA GLN A 142 -22.95 -14.68 -21.59
C GLN A 142 -21.86 -14.89 -20.53
N ASP A 143 -22.17 -15.83 -19.64
CA ASP A 143 -21.31 -16.77 -18.93
C ASP A 143 -19.94 -16.33 -18.38
N GLY A 144 -19.86 -16.34 -17.05
CA GLY A 144 -18.85 -17.10 -16.30
C GLY A 144 -17.39 -16.66 -16.42
N ALA A 145 -16.90 -15.97 -15.38
CA ALA A 145 -15.49 -15.67 -15.14
C ALA A 145 -14.81 -14.82 -16.24
N GLY A 146 -14.99 -13.50 -16.14
CA GLY A 146 -13.98 -12.59 -16.69
C GLY A 146 -12.60 -12.95 -16.13
N PRO A 147 -11.50 -12.70 -16.86
CA PRO A 147 -10.17 -13.01 -16.37
C PRO A 147 -10.05 -12.36 -15.00
N THR A 148 -9.79 -13.16 -13.96
CA THR A 148 -9.29 -12.59 -12.70
C THR A 148 -8.04 -11.85 -13.09
N ALA A 149 -8.15 -10.53 -13.26
CA ALA A 149 -7.02 -9.66 -13.52
C ALA A 149 -5.91 -10.07 -12.56
N ASP A 150 -4.72 -10.35 -13.09
CA ASP A 150 -3.55 -10.73 -12.31
C ASP A 150 -3.16 -9.52 -11.44
N VAL A 151 -3.86 -9.42 -10.30
CA VAL A 151 -3.73 -8.36 -9.33
C VAL A 151 -2.87 -8.88 -8.19
N LEU A 152 -1.81 -8.13 -7.91
CA LEU A 152 -0.86 -8.39 -6.87
C LEU A 152 -1.05 -7.40 -5.72
N VAL A 153 -1.00 -7.89 -4.50
CA VAL A 153 -0.90 -7.06 -3.30
C VAL A 153 0.55 -7.03 -2.87
N LEU A 154 1.09 -5.82 -2.72
CA LEU A 154 2.48 -5.57 -2.36
C LEU A 154 2.52 -4.71 -1.10
N SER A 155 3.18 -5.21 -0.06
CA SER A 155 3.42 -4.45 1.16
C SER A 155 4.89 -4.15 1.35
N PHE A 156 5.19 -2.97 1.87
CA PHE A 156 6.53 -2.46 2.06
C PHE A 156 6.68 -1.86 3.45
N PHE A 157 7.87 -2.00 4.03
CA PHE A 157 8.34 -1.06 5.05
C PHE A 157 9.06 0.09 4.35
N ILE A 158 8.69 1.31 4.69
CA ILE A 158 9.26 2.54 4.16
C ILE A 158 9.89 3.31 5.33
N SER A 159 11.21 3.30 5.40
CA SER A 159 11.99 4.01 6.41
C SER A 159 13.06 4.88 5.77
N GLU A 160 13.56 5.86 6.52
CA GLU A 160 14.65 6.74 6.04
C GLU A 160 15.96 5.99 5.91
N GLU A 161 16.25 5.08 6.86
CA GLU A 161 17.51 4.34 6.91
C GLU A 161 17.61 3.28 5.81
N HIS A 162 16.52 2.57 5.52
CA HIS A 162 16.54 1.42 4.60
C HIS A 162 15.78 1.66 3.30
N GLY A 163 15.13 2.82 3.14
CA GLY A 163 14.30 3.11 1.98
C GLY A 163 13.08 2.18 1.93
N PHE A 164 12.90 1.52 0.79
CA PHE A 164 11.77 0.63 0.53
C PHE A 164 12.19 -0.82 0.68
N LEU A 165 11.60 -1.51 1.64
CA LEU A 165 11.82 -2.93 1.88
C LEU A 165 10.53 -3.70 1.59
N LEU A 166 10.55 -4.59 0.61
CA LEU A 166 9.41 -5.46 0.31
C LEU A 166 9.15 -6.40 1.50
N GLN A 167 7.96 -6.32 2.08
CA GLN A 167 7.54 -7.11 3.23
C GLN A 167 6.80 -8.39 2.79
N ASP A 168 5.84 -8.27 1.87
CA ASP A 168 5.11 -9.41 1.29
C ASP A 168 4.62 -9.09 -0.11
N SER A 169 4.43 -10.13 -0.91
CA SER A 169 3.86 -10.06 -2.26
C SER A 169 3.01 -11.29 -2.52
N PHE A 170 1.73 -11.10 -2.84
CA PHE A 170 0.82 -12.23 -3.09
C PHE A 170 -0.29 -11.85 -4.06
N PRO A 171 -0.77 -12.80 -4.89
CA PRO A 171 -1.93 -12.55 -5.73
C PRO A 171 -3.16 -12.32 -4.86
N ARG A 172 -4.03 -11.39 -5.26
CA ARG A 172 -5.27 -11.15 -4.53
C ARG A 172 -6.10 -12.45 -4.46
N PRO A 173 -6.51 -12.90 -3.26
CA PRO A 173 -7.28 -14.12 -3.12
C PRO A 173 -8.57 -14.10 -3.97
N PRO A 174 -8.98 -15.23 -4.58
CA PRO A 174 -10.15 -15.27 -5.46
C PRO A 174 -11.44 -14.78 -4.81
N ALA A 175 -11.64 -15.03 -3.51
CA ALA A 175 -12.79 -14.57 -2.73
C ALA A 175 -12.91 -13.05 -2.60
N PHE A 176 -11.85 -12.31 -2.91
CA PHE A 176 -11.76 -10.88 -2.72
C PHE A 176 -11.80 -10.10 -4.04
N GLN A 177 -12.37 -8.90 -3.96
CA GLN A 177 -12.55 -8.01 -5.11
C GLN A 177 -11.68 -6.77 -5.07
N THR A 178 -11.48 -6.12 -3.93
CA THR A 178 -10.73 -4.86 -3.83
C THR A 178 -10.08 -4.72 -2.46
N LEU A 179 -8.83 -4.25 -2.42
CA LEU A 179 -8.14 -3.89 -1.19
C LEU A 179 -8.78 -2.64 -0.56
N LEU A 180 -9.16 -2.74 0.72
CA LEU A 180 -9.69 -1.65 1.53
C LEU A 180 -8.63 -1.00 2.41
N GLY A 181 -7.56 -1.74 2.72
CA GLY A 181 -6.44 -1.24 3.48
C GLY A 181 -5.76 -2.31 4.34
N LEU A 182 -4.99 -1.81 5.30
CA LEU A 182 -4.13 -2.59 6.18
C LEU A 182 -4.29 -2.07 7.60
N GLN A 183 -4.51 -2.99 8.53
CA GLN A 183 -4.37 -2.73 9.95
C GLN A 183 -3.80 -3.98 10.59
N VAL A 184 -2.55 -3.92 11.04
CA VAL A 184 -1.85 -5.08 11.62
C VAL A 184 -2.72 -5.70 12.73
N PRO A 185 -3.04 -7.01 12.64
CA PRO A 185 -2.34 -8.02 11.84
C PRO A 185 -3.00 -8.44 10.52
N HIS A 186 -3.89 -7.64 9.92
CA HIS A 186 -4.64 -8.05 8.72
C HIS A 186 -4.62 -7.04 7.56
N TYR A 187 -4.65 -7.58 6.34
CA TYR A 187 -5.16 -6.90 5.16
C TYR A 187 -6.68 -7.01 5.13
N TYR A 188 -7.37 -5.97 4.65
CA TYR A 188 -8.83 -5.93 4.55
C TYR A 188 -9.25 -5.78 3.10
N PHE A 189 -10.28 -6.53 2.69
CA PHE A 189 -10.77 -6.54 1.31
C PHE A 189 -12.30 -6.53 1.25
N THR A 190 -12.87 -6.06 0.15
CA THR A 190 -14.25 -6.40 -0.20
C THR A 190 -14.33 -7.84 -0.70
N ARG A 191 -15.40 -8.55 -0.34
CA ARG A 191 -15.70 -9.91 -0.81
C ARG A 191 -16.50 -9.89 -2.12
N LYS A 192 -16.26 -10.87 -2.98
CA LYS A 192 -17.11 -11.10 -4.15
C LYS A 192 -18.47 -11.64 -3.71
N PRO A 193 -19.59 -11.18 -4.30
CA PRO A 193 -20.91 -11.73 -3.99
C PRO A 193 -20.97 -13.23 -4.30
N GLY A 194 -21.42 -14.04 -3.33
CA GLY A 194 -21.67 -15.47 -3.52
C GLY A 194 -20.49 -16.40 -3.23
N GLU A 195 -19.30 -15.87 -2.90
CA GLU A 195 -18.18 -16.69 -2.40
C GLU A 195 -18.23 -16.75 -0.87
N VAL A 196 -18.37 -17.96 -0.33
CA VAL A 196 -18.39 -18.25 1.11
C VAL A 196 -17.01 -18.82 1.47
N ASP A 197 -16.28 -18.17 2.37
CA ASP A 197 -14.97 -18.66 2.79
C ASP A 197 -15.11 -19.95 3.61
N GLY A 198 -14.06 -20.78 3.61
CA GLY A 198 -14.01 -22.00 4.42
C GLY A 198 -14.11 -21.77 5.94
N GLU A 199 -13.89 -20.53 6.40
CA GLU A 199 -14.06 -20.11 7.80
C GLU A 199 -15.54 -19.88 8.18
N ASP A 200 -16.44 -19.74 7.20
CA ASP A 200 -17.88 -19.56 7.37
C ASP A 200 -18.65 -20.90 7.38
N GLN A 201 -17.98 -22.03 7.67
CA GLN A 201 -18.68 -23.27 8.05
C GLN A 201 -19.28 -23.13 9.45
N ALA A 202 -20.36 -22.37 9.57
CA ALA A 202 -21.22 -22.33 10.74
C ALA A 202 -22.67 -22.66 10.37
N ASP A 203 -23.39 -23.22 11.35
CA ASP A 203 -24.67 -23.91 11.26
C ASP A 203 -25.65 -23.46 10.15
N PRO A 204 -26.32 -24.42 9.46
CA PRO A 204 -27.26 -24.17 8.36
C PRO A 204 -28.59 -23.47 8.77
N GLY A 205 -28.66 -22.85 9.95
CA GLY A 205 -29.86 -22.20 10.50
C GLY A 205 -29.77 -20.69 10.73
N SER A 206 -28.62 -20.03 10.49
CA SER A 206 -28.44 -18.61 10.80
C SER A 206 -28.63 -17.73 9.55
N HIS A 207 -29.66 -16.88 9.54
CA HIS A 207 -29.78 -15.80 8.56
C HIS A 207 -28.71 -14.74 8.85
N ARG A 208 -27.50 -14.93 8.33
CA ARG A 208 -26.42 -13.96 8.48
C ARG A 208 -26.47 -12.94 7.33
N ILE A 209 -26.30 -11.67 7.70
CA ILE A 209 -26.05 -10.59 6.76
C ILE A 209 -24.79 -10.97 5.98
N PRO A 210 -24.79 -10.94 4.64
CA PRO A 210 -23.62 -11.25 3.84
C PRO A 210 -22.44 -10.40 4.33
N GLN A 211 -21.36 -11.05 4.75
CA GLN A 211 -20.16 -10.33 5.14
C GLN A 211 -19.57 -9.75 3.84
N THR A 212 -19.63 -8.43 3.68
CA THR A 212 -19.14 -7.73 2.49
C THR A 212 -17.63 -7.47 2.54
N VAL A 213 -17.03 -7.69 3.71
CA VAL A 213 -15.61 -7.46 3.99
C VAL A 213 -14.97 -8.75 4.47
N GLY A 214 -13.80 -9.07 3.93
CA GLY A 214 -12.94 -10.15 4.37
C GLY A 214 -11.61 -9.62 4.89
N LYS A 215 -10.91 -10.45 5.65
CA LYS A 215 -9.58 -10.14 6.17
C LYS A 215 -8.61 -11.28 5.87
N ARG A 216 -7.34 -10.96 5.61
CA ARG A 216 -6.25 -11.93 5.47
C ARG A 216 -5.15 -11.54 6.46
N PRO A 217 -4.64 -12.44 7.32
CA PRO A 217 -3.53 -12.11 8.19
C PRO A 217 -2.25 -11.79 7.39
N LEU A 218 -1.38 -10.95 7.95
CA LEU A 218 -0.02 -10.76 7.44
C LEU A 218 0.75 -12.08 7.47
N ARG A 219 1.73 -12.27 6.57
CA ARG A 219 2.50 -13.53 6.41
C ARG A 219 2.96 -14.14 7.74
N TYR A 220 3.46 -13.32 8.65
CA TYR A 220 4.01 -13.75 9.93
C TYR A 220 3.01 -13.74 11.08
N PHE A 221 1.76 -13.35 10.82
CA PHE A 221 0.68 -13.30 11.81
C PHE A 221 -0.33 -14.44 11.66
N VAL A 222 -0.11 -15.35 10.72
CA VAL A 222 -0.93 -16.58 10.59
C VAL A 222 -0.81 -17.39 11.89
N GLY A 223 -1.93 -17.59 12.58
CA GLY A 223 -2.00 -18.23 13.89
C GLY A 223 -1.67 -17.31 15.08
N LEU A 224 -1.46 -16.02 14.84
CA LEU A 224 -1.21 -14.97 15.85
C LEU A 224 -2.16 -13.78 15.67
N GLU A 225 -3.34 -13.99 15.09
CA GLU A 225 -4.29 -12.94 14.71
C GLU A 225 -4.85 -12.15 15.90
N ASP A 226 -4.99 -12.82 17.05
CA ASP A 226 -5.55 -12.27 18.29
C ASP A 226 -4.46 -11.99 19.35
N CYS A 227 -3.19 -11.84 18.93
CA CYS A 227 -2.10 -11.56 19.85
C CYS A 227 -2.19 -10.17 20.50
N ASP A 228 -1.56 -10.04 21.67
CA ASP A 228 -1.50 -8.77 22.39
C ASP A 228 -0.59 -7.75 21.68
N LYS A 229 -0.69 -6.47 22.07
CA LYS A 229 0.09 -5.40 21.43
C LYS A 229 1.61 -5.67 21.50
N PRO A 230 2.21 -6.06 22.65
CA PRO A 230 3.64 -6.37 22.69
C PRO A 230 4.06 -7.48 21.73
N THR A 231 3.29 -8.56 21.61
CA THR A 231 3.56 -9.63 20.65
C THR A 231 3.45 -9.12 19.22
N ARG A 232 2.42 -8.31 18.92
CA ARG A 232 2.25 -7.70 17.60
C ARG A 232 3.41 -6.78 17.23
N ASP A 233 3.84 -5.92 18.14
CA ASP A 233 4.98 -5.02 17.92
C ASP A 233 6.27 -5.84 17.68
N ALA A 234 6.51 -6.89 18.48
CA ALA A 234 7.64 -7.79 18.31
C ALA A 234 7.62 -8.54 16.96
N MET A 235 6.44 -8.97 16.51
CA MET A 235 6.27 -9.64 15.21
C MET A 235 6.43 -8.68 14.02
N LEU A 236 6.05 -7.40 14.18
CA LEU A 236 6.35 -6.37 13.20
C LEU A 236 7.86 -6.11 13.10
N HIS A 237 8.54 -5.96 14.23
CA HIS A 237 10.01 -5.81 14.26
C HIS A 237 10.70 -7.02 13.62
N PHE A 238 10.26 -8.23 13.96
CA PHE A 238 10.73 -9.45 13.33
C PHE A 238 10.57 -9.41 11.80
N SER A 239 9.38 -9.07 11.31
CA SER A 239 9.10 -8.97 9.88
C SER A 239 9.96 -7.90 9.20
N PHE A 240 10.24 -6.79 9.88
CA PHE A 240 11.09 -5.71 9.40
C PHE A 240 12.54 -6.17 9.24
N PHE A 241 13.14 -6.74 10.30
CA PHE A 241 14.53 -7.19 10.25
C PHE A 241 14.76 -8.34 9.27
N LEU A 242 13.76 -9.21 9.06
CA LEU A 242 13.83 -10.19 7.97
C LEU A 242 13.81 -9.53 6.58
N ALA A 243 13.08 -8.44 6.39
CA ALA A 243 13.08 -7.70 5.12
C ALA A 243 14.41 -6.94 4.92
N VAL A 244 15.04 -6.45 5.98
CA VAL A 244 16.41 -5.89 5.96
C VAL A 244 17.46 -6.97 5.65
N GLY A 245 17.20 -8.22 6.05
CA GLY A 245 18.17 -9.33 5.97
C GLY A 245 19.01 -9.52 7.25
N ASP A 246 18.69 -8.81 8.33
CA ASP A 246 19.34 -9.00 9.65
C ASP A 246 18.60 -10.10 10.43
N THR A 247 19.03 -11.34 10.22
CA THR A 247 18.43 -12.49 10.91
C THR A 247 18.64 -12.45 12.42
N ASP A 248 19.76 -11.89 12.89
CA ASP A 248 20.09 -11.90 14.32
C ASP A 248 19.16 -10.97 15.10
N GLU A 249 18.88 -9.77 14.58
CA GLU A 249 17.93 -8.85 15.18
C GLU A 249 16.48 -9.33 15.02
N ALA A 250 16.15 -10.01 13.92
CA ALA A 250 14.88 -10.71 13.80
C ALA A 250 14.72 -11.72 14.95
N PHE A 251 15.68 -12.62 15.17
CA PHE A 251 15.60 -13.58 16.28
C PHE A 251 15.54 -12.90 17.66
N ARG A 252 16.23 -11.77 17.86
CA ARG A 252 16.12 -10.98 19.11
C ARG A 252 14.70 -10.46 19.34
N SER A 253 14.04 -10.00 18.28
CA SER A 253 12.68 -9.43 18.35
C SER A 253 11.66 -10.43 18.91
N ILE A 254 11.73 -11.71 18.50
CA ILE A 254 10.78 -12.74 18.95
C ILE A 254 11.15 -13.42 20.27
N ARG A 255 12.42 -13.34 20.71
CA ARG A 255 12.83 -13.90 22.01
C ARG A 255 12.14 -13.24 23.20
N LEU A 256 11.69 -12.00 23.02
CA LEU A 256 11.01 -11.21 24.05
C LEU A 256 9.51 -11.47 24.12
N ILE A 257 8.93 -12.22 23.17
CA ILE A 257 7.54 -12.65 23.22
C ILE A 257 7.40 -13.67 24.35
N LYS A 258 6.77 -13.25 25.44
CA LYS A 258 6.48 -14.14 26.57
C LYS A 258 5.43 -15.16 26.14
N ARG A 259 5.69 -16.43 26.44
CA ARG A 259 4.69 -17.50 26.36
C ARG A 259 3.66 -17.36 27.48
#